data_AF-A0A8S3J457-F1
#
_entry.id   AF-A0A8S3J457-F1
#
_cell.length_a   1.000
_cell.length_b   1.000
_cell.length_c   1.000
_cell.angle_alpha   90.00
_cell.angle_beta   90.00
_cell.angle_gamma   90.00
#
_symmetry.space_group_name_H-M   'P 1'
#
loop_
_entity.id
_entity.type
_entity.pdbx_description
1 polymer ?
#
loop_
_entity_poly.entity_id
_entity_poly.type
_entity_poly.pdbx_seq_one_letter_code
_entity_poly.pdbx_strand_id
1 'polypeptide(L)'
;MPFDEEQFIIGISELYMGSNCINACNGHGMCLGNGRCRCETGWTNSDCGLSLIRFPNEINILDHVYYTSYGAAYNTKCGTIFNNTCKREVQTNYIDINHEHTYVHIELHDQCMSKTNIRKNGDGWIRLQYREINSHEWITLYIFKDHQL
;
A
#
# COMPACT_ATOMS: atom_id res chain seq x y z
N MET A 1 -7.17 -33.27 -26.14
CA MET A 1 -6.10 -32.87 -25.20
C MET A 1 -6.46 -31.46 -24.76
N PRO A 2 -6.97 -31.24 -23.53
CA PRO A 2 -7.41 -29.92 -23.10
C PRO A 2 -6.25 -29.09 -22.54
N PHE A 3 -6.35 -27.80 -22.79
CA PHE A 3 -5.43 -26.73 -22.40
C PHE A 3 -5.66 -26.37 -20.93
N ASP A 4 -4.73 -26.74 -20.04
CA ASP A 4 -4.66 -26.24 -18.66
C ASP A 4 -3.22 -25.80 -18.35
N GLU A 5 -2.70 -24.87 -19.13
CA GLU A 5 -1.61 -24.01 -18.68
C GLU A 5 -2.15 -22.59 -18.64
N GLU A 6 -2.46 -22.09 -17.44
CA GLU A 6 -2.72 -20.68 -17.20
C GLU A 6 -1.47 -19.89 -17.60
N GLN A 7 -1.46 -19.40 -18.83
CA GLN A 7 -0.41 -18.56 -19.35
C GLN A 7 -0.50 -17.19 -18.67
N PHE A 8 0.41 -16.90 -17.73
CA PHE A 8 0.62 -15.55 -17.23
C PHE A 8 1.29 -14.71 -18.32
N ILE A 9 0.49 -13.95 -19.06
CA ILE A 9 0.99 -12.96 -20.03
C ILE A 9 1.51 -11.75 -19.22
N ILE A 10 2.83 -11.52 -19.28
CA ILE A 10 3.46 -10.34 -18.64
C ILE A 10 3.82 -9.33 -19.73
N GLY A 11 3.35 -8.10 -19.58
CA GLY A 11 3.80 -6.95 -20.35
C GLY A 11 4.76 -6.11 -19.51
N ILE A 12 5.99 -5.90 -19.99
CA ILE A 12 6.94 -4.98 -19.38
C ILE A 12 6.89 -3.68 -20.17
N SER A 13 6.60 -2.56 -19.49
CA SER A 13 6.81 -1.22 -20.03
C SER A 13 7.90 -0.51 -19.24
N GLU A 14 8.72 0.28 -19.96
CA GLU A 14 9.70 1.22 -19.41
C GLU A 14 10.64 0.62 -18.34
N LEU A 15 11.63 -0.15 -18.80
CA LEU A 15 12.72 -0.64 -17.96
C LEU A 15 13.87 0.38 -17.93
N TYR A 16 14.18 0.93 -16.75
CA TYR A 16 15.39 1.72 -16.54
C TYR A 16 16.27 1.06 -15.48
N MET A 17 17.46 0.62 -15.91
CA MET A 17 18.51 0.08 -15.04
C MET A 17 19.69 1.06 -15.05
N GLY A 18 19.73 2.00 -14.11
CA GLY A 18 20.83 2.96 -13.98
C GLY A 18 20.73 3.81 -12.72
N SER A 19 21.87 4.15 -12.11
CA SER A 19 21.96 4.87 -10.82
C SER A 19 22.16 6.39 -10.99
N ASN A 20 21.69 6.98 -12.08
CA ASN A 20 22.10 8.35 -12.46
C ASN A 20 21.19 9.47 -11.92
N CYS A 21 20.02 9.14 -11.34
CA CYS A 21 19.15 10.17 -10.77
C CYS A 21 19.39 10.30 -9.27
N ILE A 22 19.50 11.55 -8.82
CA ILE A 22 19.56 11.90 -7.41
C ILE A 22 18.37 11.29 -6.65
N ASN A 23 18.68 10.56 -5.56
CA ASN A 23 17.71 9.90 -4.69
C ASN A 23 16.68 9.02 -5.43
N ALA A 24 16.98 8.51 -6.63
CA ALA A 24 16.03 7.80 -7.48
C ALA A 24 14.69 8.57 -7.67
N CYS A 25 14.77 9.90 -7.78
CA CYS A 25 13.63 10.81 -7.86
C CYS A 25 12.64 10.67 -6.69
N ASN A 26 13.12 10.21 -5.52
CA ASN A 26 12.33 9.89 -4.32
C ASN A 26 11.13 8.95 -4.56
N GLY A 27 11.08 8.26 -5.71
CA GLY A 27 9.93 7.46 -6.11
C GLY A 27 8.73 8.26 -6.61
N HIS A 28 8.84 9.59 -6.73
CA HIS A 28 7.76 10.52 -7.13
C HIS A 28 7.97 11.10 -8.53
N GLY A 29 8.65 10.34 -9.39
CA GLY A 29 9.07 10.83 -10.69
C GLY A 29 9.79 9.77 -11.51
N MET A 30 9.91 10.07 -12.80
CA MET A 30 10.62 9.23 -13.75
C MET A 30 12.06 9.73 -13.91
N CYS A 31 13.02 8.82 -13.75
CA CYS A 31 14.42 9.12 -14.05
C CYS A 31 14.64 9.19 -15.56
N LEU A 32 15.16 10.32 -16.04
CA LEU A 32 15.52 10.50 -17.44
C LEU A 32 16.96 10.06 -17.68
N GLY A 33 17.28 9.62 -18.90
CA GLY A 33 18.61 9.11 -19.25
C GLY A 33 19.78 10.11 -19.07
N ASN A 34 19.50 11.38 -18.81
CA ASN A 34 20.48 12.43 -18.51
C ASN A 34 20.69 12.67 -17.01
N GLY A 35 20.15 11.80 -16.14
CA GLY A 35 20.27 11.90 -14.68
C GLY A 35 19.33 12.94 -14.03
N ARG A 36 18.41 13.54 -14.79
CA ARG A 36 17.39 14.45 -14.25
C ARG A 36 16.08 13.72 -13.97
N CYS A 37 15.36 14.20 -12.96
CA CYS A 37 14.04 13.71 -12.63
C CYS A 37 12.95 14.49 -13.35
N ARG A 38 11.97 13.78 -13.92
CA ARG A 38 10.68 14.34 -14.33
C ARG A 38 9.65 13.99 -13.26
N CYS A 39 9.30 14.98 -12.44
CA CYS A 39 8.39 14.76 -11.31
C CYS A 39 6.95 14.50 -11.75
N GLU A 40 6.27 13.67 -10.99
CA GLU A 40 4.83 13.46 -11.10
C GLU A 40 4.06 14.69 -10.63
N THR A 41 2.78 14.75 -10.98
CA THR A 41 1.91 15.87 -10.60
C THR A 41 1.83 15.96 -9.08
N GLY A 42 2.09 17.16 -8.54
CA GLY A 42 2.11 17.39 -7.10
C GLY A 42 3.50 17.29 -6.45
N TRP A 43 4.53 16.92 -7.20
CA TRP A 43 5.91 16.86 -6.73
C TRP A 43 6.82 17.82 -7.49
N THR A 44 7.84 18.33 -6.80
CA THR A 44 8.79 19.29 -7.35
C THR A 44 10.17 19.12 -6.71
N ASN A 45 11.09 20.04 -7.02
CA ASN A 45 12.52 19.99 -6.75
C ASN A 45 13.31 19.11 -7.75
N SER A 46 14.63 19.23 -7.77
CA SER A 46 15.51 18.52 -8.71
C SER A 46 15.45 16.99 -8.59
N ASP A 47 15.04 16.49 -7.43
CA ASP A 47 14.91 15.09 -7.07
C ASP A 47 13.47 14.64 -6.78
N CYS A 48 12.47 15.50 -7.02
CA CYS A 48 11.05 15.22 -6.72
C CYS A 48 10.73 14.96 -5.25
N GLY A 49 11.60 15.36 -4.31
CA GLY A 49 11.40 15.13 -2.88
C GLY A 49 10.49 16.14 -2.17
N LEU A 50 10.00 17.17 -2.87
CA LEU A 50 9.14 18.19 -2.28
C LEU A 50 7.70 18.06 -2.79
N SER A 51 6.75 17.80 -1.89
CA SER A 51 5.32 17.79 -2.20
C SER A 51 4.76 19.21 -2.23
N LEU A 52 4.02 19.52 -3.28
CA LEU A 52 3.15 20.70 -3.39
C LEU A 52 1.73 20.42 -2.86
N ILE A 53 1.40 19.14 -2.63
CA ILE A 53 0.12 18.71 -2.08
C ILE A 53 0.16 18.80 -0.56
N ARG A 54 -0.89 19.37 0.03
CA ARG A 54 -1.12 19.31 1.48
C ARG A 54 -1.80 18.01 1.82
N PHE A 55 -1.15 17.21 2.66
CA PHE A 55 -1.74 15.95 3.14
C PHE A 55 -2.77 16.25 4.23
N PRO A 56 -3.85 15.44 4.30
CA PRO A 56 -4.81 15.56 5.40
C PRO A 56 -4.15 15.17 6.72
N ASN A 57 -4.70 15.68 7.82
CA ASN A 57 -4.27 15.32 9.17
C ASN A 57 -5.01 14.09 9.72
N GLU A 58 -6.07 13.65 9.03
CA GLU A 58 -6.89 12.50 9.40
C GLU A 58 -7.33 11.76 8.12
N ILE A 59 -7.35 10.43 8.15
CA ILE A 59 -7.97 9.60 7.12
C ILE A 59 -9.04 8.72 7.76
N ASN A 60 -10.25 8.81 7.22
CA ASN A 60 -11.28 7.83 7.50
C ASN A 60 -11.34 6.82 6.35
N ILE A 61 -11.03 5.55 6.65
CA ILE A 61 -11.03 4.46 5.67
C ILE A 61 -12.42 4.22 5.07
N LEU A 62 -13.50 4.63 5.76
CA LEU A 62 -14.87 4.55 5.24
C LEU A 62 -15.09 5.44 4.02
N ASP A 63 -14.26 6.47 3.83
CA ASP A 63 -14.29 7.34 2.66
C ASP A 63 -13.56 6.74 1.44
N HIS A 64 -13.19 5.45 1.50
CA HIS A 64 -12.53 4.71 0.41
C HIS A 64 -11.21 5.36 -0.07
N VAL A 65 -10.43 5.91 0.85
CA VAL A 65 -9.21 6.70 0.58
C VAL A 65 -7.99 5.80 0.30
N TYR A 66 -8.21 4.59 -0.21
CA TYR A 66 -7.11 3.70 -0.57
C TYR A 66 -6.46 4.16 -1.87
N TYR A 67 -5.16 4.43 -1.80
CA TYR A 67 -4.32 4.65 -2.97
C TYR A 67 -4.22 3.36 -3.80
N THR A 68 -4.08 2.21 -3.13
CA THR A 68 -4.13 0.89 -3.77
C THR A 68 -4.85 -0.13 -2.91
N SER A 69 -5.57 -1.05 -3.57
CA SER A 69 -6.27 -2.16 -2.91
C SER A 69 -6.13 -3.44 -3.74
N TYR A 70 -5.54 -4.47 -3.15
CA TYR A 70 -5.36 -5.79 -3.75
C TYR A 70 -6.08 -6.84 -2.91
N GLY A 71 -6.94 -7.64 -3.54
CA GLY A 71 -7.66 -8.72 -2.87
C GLY A 71 -8.62 -8.24 -1.77
N ALA A 72 -8.98 -6.96 -1.78
CA ALA A 72 -9.84 -6.30 -0.81
C ALA A 72 -11.19 -5.96 -1.44
N ALA A 73 -12.26 -6.14 -0.68
CA ALA A 73 -13.60 -5.64 -0.99
C ALA A 73 -14.13 -4.82 0.19
N TYR A 74 -15.03 -3.87 -0.05
CA TYR A 74 -15.63 -3.07 1.01
C TYR A 74 -17.14 -3.32 1.13
N ASN A 75 -17.66 -3.38 2.36
CA ASN A 75 -19.08 -3.16 2.61
C ASN A 75 -19.33 -2.50 3.98
N THR A 76 -20.51 -1.93 4.17
CA THR A 76 -20.86 -1.18 5.39
C THR A 76 -21.06 -2.04 6.63
N LYS A 77 -21.13 -3.38 6.50
CA LYS A 77 -21.29 -4.30 7.63
C LYS A 77 -19.96 -4.80 8.18
N CYS A 78 -18.94 -4.92 7.32
CA CYS A 78 -17.67 -5.56 7.62
C CYS A 78 -16.45 -4.67 7.37
N GLY A 79 -16.66 -3.46 6.85
CA GLY A 79 -15.58 -2.61 6.38
C GLY A 79 -14.81 -3.29 5.24
N THR A 80 -13.49 -3.25 5.33
CA THR A 80 -12.57 -3.86 4.35
C THR A 80 -12.40 -5.35 4.62
N ILE A 81 -12.78 -6.18 3.64
CA ILE A 81 -12.75 -7.63 3.68
C ILE A 81 -11.65 -8.15 2.76
N PHE A 82 -10.85 -9.09 3.26
CA PHE A 82 -9.89 -9.84 2.47
C PHE A 82 -10.32 -11.31 2.35
N ASN A 83 -11.02 -11.65 1.26
CA ASN A 83 -11.56 -13.01 1.02
C ASN A 83 -10.88 -13.76 -0.14
N ASN A 84 -9.94 -13.13 -0.86
CA ASN A 84 -9.20 -13.76 -1.95
C ASN A 84 -7.93 -14.49 -1.42
N THR A 85 -7.48 -15.53 -2.12
CA THR A 85 -6.27 -16.31 -1.84
C THR A 85 -4.98 -15.68 -2.36
N CYS A 86 -5.06 -14.65 -3.22
CA CYS A 86 -3.90 -13.93 -3.76
C CYS A 86 -3.36 -12.83 -2.81
N LYS A 87 -2.66 -11.82 -3.36
CA LYS A 87 -2.17 -10.66 -2.62
C LYS A 87 -3.33 -9.93 -1.93
N ARG A 88 -3.20 -9.74 -0.61
CA ARG A 88 -4.15 -9.04 0.28
C ARG A 88 -3.44 -7.84 0.89
N GLU A 89 -3.75 -6.66 0.39
CA GLU A 89 -3.05 -5.44 0.79
C GLU A 89 -3.93 -4.22 0.52
N VAL A 90 -3.92 -3.26 1.44
CA VAL A 90 -4.48 -1.92 1.22
C VAL A 90 -3.45 -0.89 1.65
N GLN A 91 -3.33 0.18 0.87
CA GLN A 91 -2.45 1.30 1.18
C GLN A 91 -3.27 2.60 1.12
N THR A 92 -3.12 3.47 2.11
CA THR A 92 -3.73 4.79 2.12
C THR A 92 -2.88 5.79 1.34
N ASN A 93 -3.46 6.95 1.03
CA ASN A 93 -2.66 8.13 0.68
C ASN A 93 -1.78 8.58 1.87
N TYR A 94 -0.80 9.43 1.59
CA TYR A 94 0.03 10.07 2.63
C TYR A 94 -0.83 10.95 3.55
N ILE A 95 -0.47 10.96 4.84
CA ILE A 95 -1.12 11.71 5.92
C ILE A 95 -0.05 12.55 6.60
N ASP A 96 -0.38 13.78 6.98
CA ASP A 96 0.49 14.57 7.86
C ASP A 96 0.28 14.12 9.32
N ILE A 97 1.32 13.50 9.89
CA ILE A 97 1.32 12.97 11.25
C ILE A 97 2.10 13.85 12.24
N ASN A 98 2.58 15.03 11.80
CA ASN A 98 3.39 15.95 12.60
C ASN A 98 2.54 16.81 13.56
N HIS A 99 1.72 16.14 14.37
CA HIS A 99 0.83 16.77 15.34
C HIS A 99 1.15 16.26 16.75
N GLU A 100 0.82 17.05 17.78
CA GLU A 100 1.22 16.77 19.16
C GLU A 100 0.69 15.43 19.68
N HIS A 101 -0.38 14.86 19.11
CA HIS A 101 -0.83 13.50 19.37
C HIS A 101 -1.37 12.86 18.09
N THR A 102 -0.67 11.85 17.56
CA THR A 102 -1.13 11.05 16.43
C THR A 102 -1.22 9.58 16.84
N TYR A 103 -2.37 8.94 16.62
CA TYR A 103 -2.55 7.52 16.87
C TYR A 103 -3.22 6.83 15.68
N VAL A 104 -2.88 5.57 15.47
CA VAL A 104 -3.50 4.71 14.46
C VAL A 104 -4.40 3.72 15.19
N HIS A 105 -5.71 3.82 14.96
CA HIS A 105 -6.70 2.89 15.50
C HIS A 105 -7.15 1.91 14.42
N ILE A 106 -7.03 0.61 14.70
CA ILE A 106 -7.43 -0.45 13.77
C ILE A 106 -8.25 -1.48 14.53
N GLU A 107 -9.47 -1.71 14.05
CA GLU A 107 -10.35 -2.78 14.53
C GLU A 107 -10.30 -3.95 13.56
N LEU A 108 -10.03 -5.13 14.09
CA LEU A 108 -9.93 -6.36 13.31
C LEU A 108 -11.01 -7.32 13.79
N HIS A 109 -11.74 -7.89 12.82
CA HIS A 109 -12.80 -8.86 13.07
C HIS A 109 -12.57 -10.09 12.20
N ASP A 110 -12.75 -11.27 12.80
CA ASP A 110 -12.83 -12.51 12.04
C ASP A 110 -14.29 -12.81 11.65
N GLN A 111 -14.49 -13.68 10.65
CA GLN A 111 -15.79 -14.29 10.33
C GLN A 111 -16.95 -13.33 9.97
N CYS A 112 -16.67 -12.10 9.56
CA CYS A 112 -17.73 -11.11 9.33
C CYS A 112 -18.79 -11.49 8.27
N MET A 113 -18.42 -12.30 7.26
CA MET A 113 -19.32 -12.66 6.15
C MET A 113 -19.97 -14.07 6.29
N SER A 114 -19.49 -14.98 7.14
CA SER A 114 -20.09 -16.31 7.35
C SER A 114 -19.49 -17.06 8.56
N LYS A 115 -20.34 -17.68 9.39
CA LYS A 115 -19.99 -18.63 10.48
C LYS A 115 -19.62 -20.03 9.96
N THR A 116 -19.06 -20.14 8.76
CA THR A 116 -18.53 -21.42 8.28
C THR A 116 -17.21 -21.67 8.98
N ASN A 117 -17.00 -22.88 9.53
CA ASN A 117 -15.74 -23.32 10.15
C ASN A 117 -14.58 -23.20 9.15
N ILE A 118 -14.03 -22.00 9.00
CA ILE A 118 -12.76 -21.79 8.31
C ILE A 118 -11.74 -22.46 9.24
N ARG A 119 -11.12 -23.54 8.76
CA ARG A 119 -9.96 -24.11 9.45
C ARG A 119 -8.96 -22.97 9.63
N LYS A 120 -8.74 -22.53 10.86
CA LYS A 120 -7.56 -21.77 11.25
C LYS A 120 -6.36 -22.71 11.04
N ASN A 121 -5.95 -22.88 9.79
CA ASN A 121 -4.64 -23.41 9.49
C ASN A 121 -3.70 -22.31 9.96
N GLY A 122 -3.12 -22.53 11.15
CA GLY A 122 -2.31 -21.56 11.87
C GLY A 122 -1.23 -20.94 10.99
N ASP A 123 -0.83 -19.74 11.39
CA ASP A 123 0.20 -18.85 10.80
C ASP A 123 -0.31 -17.71 9.90
N GLY A 124 -1.59 -17.35 10.01
CA GLY A 124 -2.07 -16.05 9.51
C GLY A 124 -1.51 -14.89 10.34
N TRP A 125 -0.96 -13.88 9.67
CA TRP A 125 -0.56 -12.61 10.29
C TRP A 125 -0.94 -11.42 9.41
N ILE A 126 -1.25 -10.29 10.06
CA ILE A 126 -1.46 -9.00 9.41
C ILE A 126 -0.31 -8.10 9.85
N ARG A 127 0.35 -7.44 8.90
CA ARG A 127 1.44 -6.51 9.18
C ARG A 127 0.98 -5.10 8.90
N LEU A 128 1.06 -4.25 9.93
CA LEU A 128 0.89 -2.81 9.81
C LEU A 128 2.24 -2.18 9.54
N GLN A 129 2.36 -1.47 8.41
CA GLN A 129 3.57 -0.78 8.01
C GLN A 129 3.25 0.67 7.69
N TYR A 130 4.25 1.54 7.87
CA TYR A 130 4.23 2.90 7.35
C TYR A 130 5.48 3.15 6.53
N ARG A 131 5.43 4.19 5.71
CA ARG A 131 6.56 4.63 4.89
C ARG A 131 6.58 6.14 4.88
N GLU A 132 7.75 6.70 5.16
CA GLU A 132 7.95 8.14 5.08
C GLU A 132 7.87 8.62 3.63
N ILE A 133 7.55 9.90 3.46
CA ILE A 133 7.25 10.50 2.17
C ILE A 133 8.33 10.26 1.11
N ASN A 134 9.61 10.38 1.48
CA ASN A 134 10.76 10.26 0.58
C ASN A 134 11.53 8.95 0.78
N SER A 135 10.99 8.02 1.55
CA SER A 135 11.61 6.72 1.78
C SER A 135 11.07 5.69 0.79
N HIS A 136 11.96 4.84 0.28
CA HIS A 136 11.59 3.65 -0.49
C HIS A 136 11.35 2.42 0.39
N GLU A 137 11.59 2.53 1.70
CA GLU A 137 11.52 1.43 2.64
C GLU A 137 10.29 1.48 3.53
N TRP A 138 9.66 0.33 3.71
CA TRP A 138 8.52 0.17 4.60
C TRP A 138 8.98 -0.22 6.00
N ILE A 139 8.57 0.56 7.00
CA ILE A 139 8.85 0.31 8.41
C ILE A 139 7.67 -0.43 9.02
N THR A 140 7.93 -1.54 9.71
CA THR A 140 6.88 -2.31 10.40
C THR A 140 6.56 -1.67 11.73
N LEU A 141 5.30 -1.26 11.92
CA LEU A 141 4.82 -0.72 13.19
C LEU A 141 4.35 -1.84 14.11
N TYR A 142 3.57 -2.78 13.56
CA TYR A 142 2.97 -3.87 14.36
C TYR A 142 2.68 -5.10 13.50
N ILE A 143 2.66 -6.28 14.13
CA ILE A 143 2.27 -7.55 13.51
C ILE A 143 1.18 -8.19 14.36
N PHE A 144 -0.04 -8.25 13.83
CA PHE A 144 -1.16 -9.00 14.41
C PHE A 144 -1.02 -10.47 14.03
N LYS A 145 -1.10 -11.36 15.01
CA LYS A 145 -1.07 -12.81 14.80
C LYS A 145 -2.42 -13.38 15.19
N ASP A 146 -2.80 -14.51 14.59
CA ASP A 146 -4.10 -15.18 14.80
C ASP A 146 -4.41 -15.56 16.26
N HIS A 147 -3.42 -15.61 17.17
CA HIS A 147 -3.65 -15.78 18.62
C HIS A 147 -4.07 -14.50 19.35
N GLN A 148 -4.08 -13.35 18.67
CA GLN A 148 -4.44 -12.02 19.18
C GLN A 148 -5.67 -11.45 18.46
N LEU A 149 -6.32 -12.26 17.61
CA LEU A 149 -7.54 -11.97 16.85
C LEU A 149 -8.65 -12.92 17.31
#